data_AF-B5I9T0-F1
#
_entry.id   AF-B5I9T0-F1
#
_cell.length_a   1.000
_cell.length_b   1.000
_cell.length_c   1.000
_cell.angle_alpha   90.00
_cell.angle_beta   90.00
_cell.angle_gamma   90.00
#
_symmetry.space_group_name_H-M   'P 1'
#
loop_
_entity.id
_entity.type
_entity.pdbx_description
1 polymer ?
#
loop_
_entity_poly.entity_id
_entity_poly.type
_entity_poly.pdbx_seq_one_letter_code
_entity_poly.pdbx_strand_id
1 'polypeptide(L)'
;MELLLKAGKLKKKKFKLNKHTEKLMKEISASYNIPEEKVVSLALQEYREEKKVNEEMEKLRKEIDDLLQEMFTLEGKWASIRYRSHTYVKENRSLAIILAGYLGENKSLRNLMKKKGAHKDIEKVVDYYLWL
;
A
#
# COMPACT_ATOMS: atom_id res chain seq x y z
N MET A 1 -28.33 -32.63 -29.45
CA MET A 1 -29.48 -32.87 -28.55
C MET A 1 -30.07 -31.54 -28.09
N GLU A 2 -31.38 -31.48 -27.84
CA GLU A 2 -32.04 -30.34 -27.20
C GLU A 2 -32.13 -30.60 -25.69
N LEU A 3 -31.51 -29.75 -24.87
CA LEU A 3 -31.63 -29.81 -23.42
C LEU A 3 -32.63 -28.77 -22.93
N LEU A 4 -33.53 -29.20 -22.05
CA LEU A 4 -34.52 -28.35 -21.39
C LEU A 4 -34.04 -28.00 -19.98
N LEU A 5 -33.32 -26.90 -19.84
CA LEU A 5 -32.87 -26.45 -18.53
C LEU A 5 -33.94 -25.60 -17.86
N LYS A 6 -34.20 -25.85 -16.57
CA LYS A 6 -35.04 -24.99 -15.73
C LYS A 6 -34.32 -23.67 -15.44
N ALA A 7 -34.81 -22.57 -16.01
CA ALA A 7 -34.40 -21.21 -15.74
C ALA A 7 -35.38 -20.56 -14.72
N GLY A 8 -35.36 -21.04 -13.47
CA GLY A 8 -36.19 -20.53 -12.36
C GLY A 8 -37.42 -21.39 -12.03
N LYS A 9 -38.31 -20.90 -11.14
CA LYS A 9 -39.47 -21.67 -10.61
C LYS A 9 -40.45 -22.14 -11.70
N LEU A 10 -40.55 -21.46 -12.85
CA LEU A 10 -41.58 -21.73 -13.89
C LEU A 10 -41.12 -21.63 -15.36
N LYS A 11 -39.87 -21.30 -15.68
CA LYS A 11 -39.42 -21.17 -17.09
C LYS A 11 -38.44 -22.28 -17.46
N LYS A 12 -38.73 -23.05 -18.52
CA LYS A 12 -37.77 -23.97 -19.15
C LYS A 12 -37.26 -23.34 -20.44
N LYS A 13 -35.94 -23.32 -20.63
CA LYS A 13 -35.32 -22.78 -21.84
C LYS A 13 -34.61 -23.91 -22.60
N LYS A 14 -34.86 -24.01 -23.90
CA LYS A 14 -34.23 -25.00 -24.77
C LYS A 14 -32.86 -24.50 -25.21
N PHE A 15 -31.85 -25.33 -25.02
CA PHE A 15 -30.50 -25.09 -25.53
C PHE A 15 -30.11 -26.20 -26.50
N LYS A 16 -29.51 -25.82 -27.62
CA LYS A 16 -28.96 -26.75 -28.60
C LYS A 16 -27.48 -26.90 -28.32
N LEU A 17 -27.05 -28.11 -27.96
CA LEU A 17 -25.65 -28.41 -27.71
C LEU A 17 -24.94 -28.88 -28.97
N ASN A 18 -23.64 -28.58 -29.06
CA ASN A 18 -22.79 -29.16 -30.09
C ASN A 18 -22.57 -30.66 -29.80
N LYS A 19 -22.17 -31.43 -30.82
CA LYS A 19 -21.99 -32.89 -30.71
C LYS A 19 -20.92 -33.30 -29.69
N HIS A 20 -19.89 -32.47 -29.49
CA HIS A 20 -18.78 -32.78 -28.59
C HIS A 20 -19.18 -32.62 -27.12
N THR A 21 -19.82 -31.50 -26.77
CA THR A 21 -20.34 -31.22 -25.42
C THR A 21 -21.45 -32.19 -25.04
N GLU A 22 -22.28 -32.61 -26.00
CA GLU A 22 -23.28 -33.66 -25.77
C GLU A 22 -22.63 -35.01 -25.38
N LYS A 23 -21.56 -35.39 -26.07
CA LYS A 23 -20.85 -36.65 -25.80
C LYS A 23 -20.20 -36.63 -24.40
N LEU A 24 -19.49 -35.55 -24.08
CA LEU A 24 -18.87 -35.34 -22.77
C LEU A 24 -19.91 -35.37 -21.64
N MET A 25 -21.05 -34.72 -21.83
CA MET A 25 -22.11 -34.69 -20.84
C MET A 25 -22.70 -36.09 -20.59
N LYS A 26 -22.90 -36.89 -21.63
CA LYS A 26 -23.36 -38.30 -21.52
C LYS A 26 -22.34 -39.17 -20.80
N GLU A 27 -21.06 -39.00 -21.10
CA GLU A 27 -19.96 -39.72 -20.42
C GLU A 27 -19.92 -39.38 -18.93
N ILE A 28 -20.04 -38.10 -18.56
CA ILE A 28 -20.07 -37.65 -17.16
C ILE A 28 -21.35 -38.11 -16.45
N SER A 29 -22.50 -37.99 -17.11
CA SER A 29 -23.79 -38.45 -16.60
C SER A 29 -23.76 -39.95 -16.28
N ALA A 30 -23.20 -40.77 -17.18
CA ALA A 30 -23.05 -42.20 -16.98
C ALA A 30 -22.02 -42.54 -15.88
N SER A 31 -20.89 -41.83 -15.84
CA SER A 31 -19.81 -42.09 -14.87
C SER A 31 -20.22 -41.79 -13.43
N TYR A 32 -21.02 -40.73 -13.24
CA TYR A 32 -21.46 -40.28 -11.92
C TYR A 32 -22.93 -40.62 -11.61
N ASN A 33 -23.60 -41.34 -12.50
CA ASN A 33 -25.03 -41.71 -12.41
C ASN A 33 -25.94 -40.53 -12.03
N ILE A 34 -25.70 -39.37 -12.65
CA ILE A 34 -26.47 -38.14 -12.43
C ILE A 34 -27.18 -37.72 -13.72
N PRO A 35 -28.39 -37.15 -13.65
CA PRO A 35 -29.08 -36.67 -14.84
C PRO A 35 -28.27 -35.62 -15.60
N GLU A 36 -28.29 -35.66 -16.92
CA GLU A 36 -27.60 -34.70 -17.80
C GLU A 36 -27.93 -33.23 -17.47
N GLU A 37 -29.19 -32.93 -17.12
CA GLU A 37 -29.59 -31.59 -16.65
C GLU A 37 -28.84 -31.16 -15.39
N LYS A 38 -28.56 -32.10 -14.48
CA LYS A 38 -27.86 -31.86 -13.22
C LYS A 38 -26.37 -31.60 -13.45
N VAL A 39 -25.75 -32.32 -14.39
CA VAL A 39 -24.37 -32.08 -14.83
C VAL A 39 -24.19 -30.63 -15.29
N VAL A 40 -25.08 -30.15 -16.15
CA VAL A 40 -25.02 -28.76 -16.65
C VAL A 40 -25.27 -27.75 -15.53
N SER A 41 -26.19 -28.04 -14.60
CA SER A 41 -26.45 -27.15 -13.48
C SER A 41 -25.24 -26.98 -12.55
N LEU A 42 -24.51 -28.08 -12.27
CA LEU A 42 -23.32 -28.06 -11.45
C LEU A 42 -22.18 -27.30 -12.14
N ALA A 43 -21.94 -27.59 -13.43
CA ALA A 43 -20.92 -26.89 -14.20
C ALA A 43 -21.18 -25.37 -14.30
N LEU A 44 -22.46 -24.96 -14.42
CA LEU A 44 -22.82 -23.54 -14.43
C LEU A 44 -22.69 -22.88 -13.05
N GLN A 45 -22.89 -23.66 -11.97
CA GLN A 45 -22.70 -23.17 -10.61
C GLN A 45 -21.22 -22.96 -10.31
N GLU A 46 -20.38 -23.97 -10.58
CA GLU A 46 -18.93 -23.88 -10.43
C GLU A 46 -18.36 -22.73 -11.26
N TYR A 47 -18.76 -22.58 -12.53
CA TYR A 47 -18.33 -21.47 -13.37
C TYR A 47 -18.71 -20.10 -12.79
N ARG A 48 -19.88 -19.96 -12.16
CA ARG A 48 -20.29 -18.70 -11.51
C ARG A 48 -19.47 -18.43 -10.26
N GLU A 49 -19.22 -19.45 -9.45
CA GLU A 49 -18.42 -19.34 -8.23
C GLU A 49 -16.97 -18.96 -8.58
N GLU A 50 -16.33 -19.66 -9.52
CA GLU A 50 -14.99 -19.32 -10.01
C GLU A 50 -14.93 -17.91 -10.57
N LYS A 51 -15.93 -17.51 -11.38
CA LYS A 51 -15.97 -16.15 -11.94
C LYS A 51 -16.06 -15.10 -10.84
N LYS A 52 -16.87 -15.33 -9.81
CA LYS A 52 -17.01 -14.41 -8.67
C LYS A 52 -15.69 -14.31 -7.89
N VAL A 53 -15.04 -15.43 -7.61
CA VAL A 53 -13.73 -15.47 -6.94
C VAL A 53 -12.69 -14.71 -7.76
N ASN A 54 -12.67 -14.89 -9.08
CA ASN A 54 -11.73 -14.20 -9.96
C ASN A 54 -11.98 -12.68 -10.00
N GLU A 55 -13.25 -12.25 -10.01
CA GLU A 55 -13.62 -10.83 -9.92
C GLU A 55 -13.22 -10.20 -8.57
N GLU A 56 -13.36 -10.93 -7.46
CA GLU A 56 -12.92 -10.48 -6.13
C GLU A 56 -11.39 -10.41 -6.04
N MET A 57 -10.69 -11.42 -6.58
CA MET A 57 -9.22 -11.44 -6.66
C MET A 57 -8.69 -10.26 -7.48
N GLU A 58 -9.34 -9.93 -8.59
CA GLU A 58 -8.91 -8.82 -9.45
C GLU A 58 -9.13 -7.45 -8.77
N LYS A 59 -10.20 -7.31 -7.97
CA LYS A 59 -10.40 -6.12 -7.14
C LYS A 59 -9.30 -5.97 -6.09
N LEU A 60 -8.98 -7.06 -5.39
CA LEU A 60 -7.91 -7.07 -4.39
C LEU A 60 -6.55 -6.73 -5.00
N ARG A 61 -6.25 -7.24 -6.21
CA ARG A 61 -5.01 -6.89 -6.93
C ARG A 61 -4.92 -5.39 -7.19
N LYS A 62 -6.00 -4.78 -7.69
CA LYS A 62 -6.05 -3.33 -7.93
C LYS A 62 -5.88 -2.53 -6.65
N GLU A 63 -6.53 -2.94 -5.57
CA GLU A 63 -6.40 -2.26 -4.27
C GLU A 63 -4.96 -2.34 -3.74
N ILE A 64 -4.29 -3.49 -3.90
CA ILE A 64 -2.87 -3.64 -3.56
C ILE A 64 -1.99 -2.71 -4.40
N ASP A 65 -2.23 -2.65 -5.71
CA ASP A 65 -1.46 -1.80 -6.62
C ASP A 65 -1.62 -0.31 -6.28
N ASP A 66 -2.86 0.13 -5.99
CA ASP A 66 -3.16 1.51 -5.57
C ASP A 66 -2.47 1.85 -4.24
N LEU A 67 -2.51 0.93 -3.26
CA LEU A 67 -1.84 1.10 -1.97
C LEU A 67 -0.31 1.16 -2.12
N LEU A 68 0.27 0.35 -2.98
CA LEU A 68 1.71 0.40 -3.28
C LEU A 68 2.10 1.75 -3.89
N GLN A 69 1.29 2.27 -4.80
CA GLN A 69 1.53 3.58 -5.40
C GLN A 69 1.45 4.71 -4.36
N GLU A 70 0.48 4.65 -3.45
CA GLU A 70 0.36 5.61 -2.35
C GLU A 70 1.58 5.51 -1.41
N MET A 71 1.98 4.29 -1.06
CA MET A 71 3.15 4.04 -0.22
C MET A 71 4.42 4.65 -0.83
N PHE A 72 4.71 4.41 -2.11
CA PHE A 72 5.87 5.00 -2.78
C PHE A 72 5.83 6.53 -2.79
N THR A 73 4.64 7.11 -2.98
CA THR A 73 4.46 8.56 -2.95
C THR A 73 4.76 9.13 -1.56
N LEU A 74 4.30 8.45 -0.50
CA LEU A 74 4.56 8.83 0.89
C LEU A 74 6.04 8.66 1.25
N GLU A 75 6.67 7.56 0.85
CA GLU A 75 8.10 7.33 1.05
C GLU A 75 8.94 8.42 0.38
N GLY A 76 8.62 8.80 -0.86
CA GLY A 76 9.32 9.89 -1.55
C GLY A 76 9.22 11.22 -0.80
N LYS A 77 8.02 11.57 -0.30
CA LYS A 77 7.81 12.77 0.52
C LYS A 77 8.58 12.70 1.84
N TRP A 78 8.52 11.56 2.52
CA TRP A 78 9.22 11.36 3.80
C TRP A 78 10.73 11.44 3.61
N ALA A 79 11.28 10.79 2.58
CA ALA A 79 12.71 10.81 2.31
C ALA A 79 13.24 12.25 2.18
N SER A 80 12.51 13.11 1.45
CA SER A 80 12.85 14.53 1.34
C SER A 80 12.81 15.26 2.68
N ILE A 81 11.75 15.07 3.47
CA ILE A 81 11.60 15.68 4.81
C ILE A 81 12.72 15.21 5.74
N ARG A 82 13.04 13.92 5.73
CA ARG A 82 14.10 13.31 6.54
C ARG A 82 15.46 13.90 6.19
N TYR A 83 15.76 14.00 4.89
CA TYR A 83 16.99 14.61 4.41
C TYR A 83 17.11 16.06 4.86
N ARG A 84 16.08 16.89 4.63
CA ARG A 84 16.07 18.30 5.04
C ARG A 84 16.24 18.47 6.55
N SER A 85 15.54 17.66 7.34
CA SER A 85 15.63 17.71 8.80
C SER A 85 17.04 17.38 9.28
N HIS A 86 17.66 16.34 8.72
CA HIS A 86 19.04 15.97 9.04
C HIS A 86 20.04 17.06 8.65
N THR A 87 19.85 17.67 7.48
CA THR A 87 20.68 18.79 7.02
C THR A 87 20.54 19.99 7.95
N TYR A 88 19.34 20.39 8.33
CA TYR A 88 19.13 21.49 9.26
C TYR A 88 19.76 21.25 10.63
N VAL A 89 19.68 20.02 11.16
CA VAL A 89 20.36 19.68 12.42
C VAL A 89 21.87 19.82 12.28
N LYS A 90 22.46 19.33 11.17
CA LYS A 90 23.90 19.46 10.92
C LYS A 90 24.35 20.92 10.74
N GLU A 91 23.59 21.71 9.99
CA GLU A 91 23.88 23.13 9.75
C GLU A 91 23.77 23.91 11.05
N ASN A 92 22.70 23.70 11.83
CA ASN A 92 22.52 24.37 13.13
C ASN A 92 23.61 24.01 14.14
N ARG A 93 24.03 22.74 14.18
CA ARG A 93 25.15 22.32 15.04
C ARG A 93 26.46 22.96 14.60
N SER A 94 26.71 23.05 13.30
CA SER A 94 27.90 23.72 12.76
C SER A 94 27.91 25.21 13.13
N LEU A 95 26.75 25.88 13.02
CA LEU A 95 26.60 27.27 13.42
C LEU A 95 26.80 27.46 14.93
N ALA A 96 26.28 26.54 15.75
CA ALA A 96 26.47 26.55 17.19
C ALA A 96 27.96 26.46 17.58
N ILE A 97 28.74 25.63 16.90
CA ILE A 97 30.20 25.53 17.11
C ILE A 97 30.87 26.88 16.83
N ILE A 98 30.54 27.53 15.72
CA ILE A 98 31.10 28.84 15.35
C ILE A 98 30.74 29.89 16.41
N LEU A 99 29.47 29.95 16.80
CA LEU A 99 28.98 30.89 17.80
C LEU A 99 29.61 30.64 19.18
N ALA A 100 29.86 29.38 19.57
CA ALA A 100 30.58 29.06 20.79
C ALA A 100 32.01 29.64 20.79
N GLY A 101 32.69 29.58 19.64
CA GLY A 101 33.99 30.24 19.45
C GLY A 101 33.91 31.74 19.68
N TYR A 102 32.97 32.42 19.03
CA TYR A 102 32.78 33.87 19.21
C TYR A 102 32.35 34.25 20.63
N LEU A 103 31.52 33.45 21.30
CA LEU A 103 31.16 33.66 22.70
C LEU A 103 32.38 33.55 23.61
N GLY A 104 33.27 32.58 23.36
CA GLY A 104 34.54 32.43 24.07
C GLY A 104 35.47 33.63 23.88
N GLU A 105 35.63 34.11 22.64
CA GLU A 105 36.41 35.31 22.31
C GLU A 105 35.82 36.55 22.99
N ASN A 106 34.50 36.74 22.89
CA ASN A 106 33.80 37.86 23.50
C ASN A 106 33.94 37.86 25.02
N LYS A 107 33.78 36.70 25.66
CA LYS A 107 33.99 36.54 27.11
C LYS A 107 35.40 36.94 27.52
N SER A 108 36.41 36.52 26.75
CA SER A 108 37.80 36.87 26.99
C SER A 108 38.05 38.38 26.87
N LEU A 109 37.53 39.03 25.82
CA LEU A 109 37.62 40.48 25.63
C LEU A 109 36.90 41.25 26.75
N ARG A 110 35.71 40.80 27.16
CA ARG A 110 34.95 41.45 28.23
C ARG A 110 35.65 41.34 29.57
N ASN A 111 36.26 40.19 29.87
CA ASN A 111 37.07 40.02 31.07
C ASN A 111 38.26 40.99 31.09
N LEU A 112 38.96 41.14 29.95
CA LEU A 112 40.04 42.12 29.80
C LEU A 112 39.55 43.55 30.08
N MET A 113 38.35 43.89 29.60
CA MET A 113 37.72 45.21 29.82
C MET A 113 37.00 45.33 31.18
N LYS A 114 37.04 44.31 32.06
CA LYS A 114 36.27 44.24 33.32
C LYS A 114 34.76 44.48 33.15
N LYS A 115 34.20 44.05 32.01
CA LYS A 115 32.76 44.11 31.72
C LYS A 115 32.06 42.83 32.16
N LYS A 116 30.82 42.95 32.68
CA LYS A 116 29.98 41.79 33.05
C LYS A 116 29.69 40.91 31.83
N GLY A 117 29.48 39.61 32.03
CA GLY A 117 29.06 38.69 30.97
C GLY A 117 27.76 39.13 30.28
N ALA A 118 27.60 38.77 29.00
CA ALA A 118 26.45 39.09 28.16
C ALA A 118 26.03 37.85 27.36
N HIS A 119 24.87 37.89 26.71
CA HIS A 119 24.40 36.87 25.76
C HIS A 119 24.07 35.48 26.33
N LYS A 120 23.60 35.40 27.58
CA LYS A 120 23.17 34.13 28.21
C LYS A 120 22.03 33.43 27.45
N ASP A 121 21.19 34.19 26.77
CA ASP A 121 20.15 33.74 25.87
C ASP A 121 20.76 33.01 24.65
N ILE A 122 21.82 33.56 24.06
CA ILE A 122 22.54 32.94 22.95
C ILE A 122 23.30 31.69 23.42
N GLU A 123 23.97 31.75 24.58
CA GLU A 123 24.65 30.58 25.18
C GLU A 123 23.70 29.38 25.30
N LYS A 124 22.47 29.59 25.79
CA LYS A 124 21.47 28.51 25.92
C LYS A 124 21.10 27.87 24.58
N VAL A 125 20.94 28.68 23.53
CA VAL A 125 20.60 28.18 22.18
C VAL A 125 21.77 27.42 21.59
N VAL A 126 22.99 27.93 21.77
CA VAL A 126 24.22 27.29 21.31
C VAL A 126 24.42 25.93 22.01
N ASP A 127 24.30 25.90 23.33
CA ASP A 127 24.42 24.66 24.11
C ASP A 127 23.41 23.61 23.66
N TYR A 128 22.15 24.01 23.42
CA TYR A 128 21.12 23.10 22.92
C TYR A 128 21.53 22.41 21.61
N TYR A 129 22.06 23.16 20.64
CA TYR A 129 22.44 22.60 19.34
C TYR A 129 23.80 21.88 19.34
N LEU A 130 24.66 22.12 20.33
CA LEU A 130 25.92 21.38 20.47
C LEU A 130 25.71 19.96 21.02
N TRP A 131 24.72 19.81 21.91
CA TRP A 131 24.43 18.56 22.63
C TRP A 131 23.16 17.84 22.14
N LEU A 132 22.56 18.33 21.06
CA LEU A 132 21.54 17.61 20.28
C LEU A 132 22.13 16.35 19.63
#